data_AF-A0A962IGL4-F1
#
_entry.id   AF-A0A962IGL4-F1
#
_cell.length_a   1.000
_cell.length_b   1.000
_cell.length_c   1.000
_cell.angle_alpha   90.00
_cell.angle_beta   90.00
_cell.angle_gamma   90.00
#
_symmetry.space_group_name_H-M   'P 1'
#
loop_
_entity.id
_entity.type
_entity.pdbx_description
1 polymer ?
#
loop_
_entity_poly.entity_id
_entity_poly.type
_entity_poly.pdbx_seq_one_letter_code
_entity_poly.pdbx_strand_id
1 'polypeptide(L)'
;MSADFLFGITVLLIYQLVGEVITRLLQLPVPGPVIGMLLLFVSLFLHRNLEQRLDSASTSLLAHLSLLFVPAGVGVIVHFGRIGEQWLPILLALILGTLLTLAATA
;
A
#
# COMPACT_ATOMS: atom_id res chain seq x y z
N MET A 1 17.07 -18.09 1.15
CA MET A 1 15.74 -17.51 1.44
C MET A 1 15.22 -18.21 2.68
N SER A 2 15.03 -17.51 3.80
CA SER A 2 14.56 -18.11 5.05
C SER A 2 13.11 -18.59 4.90
N ALA A 3 12.71 -19.65 5.61
CA ALA A 3 11.34 -20.16 5.58
C ALA A 3 10.33 -19.09 6.02
N ASP A 4 10.73 -18.21 6.93
CA ASP A 4 9.92 -17.09 7.42
C ASP A 4 9.64 -16.04 6.34
N PHE A 5 10.57 -15.79 5.41
CA PHE A 5 10.33 -14.87 4.30
C PHE A 5 9.22 -15.37 3.37
N LEU A 6 9.30 -16.65 2.95
CA LEU A 6 8.28 -17.29 2.12
C LEU A 6 6.91 -17.26 2.79
N PHE A 7 6.88 -17.58 4.09
CA PHE A 7 5.68 -17.51 4.90
C PHE A 7 5.12 -16.09 4.94
N GLY A 8 5.94 -15.08 5.26
CA GLY A 8 5.52 -13.69 5.34
C GLY A 8 4.95 -13.15 4.03
N ILE A 9 5.63 -13.39 2.90
CA ILE A 9 5.12 -13.02 1.57
C ILE A 9 3.79 -13.71 1.26
N THR A 10 3.68 -15.01 1.57
CA THR A 10 2.45 -15.77 1.35
C THR A 10 1.29 -15.19 2.15
N VAL A 11 1.51 -14.87 3.43
CA VAL A 11 0.50 -14.25 4.29
C VAL A 11 0.09 -12.88 3.73
N LEU A 12 1.06 -12.03 3.36
CA LEU A 12 0.77 -10.73 2.74
C LEU A 12 -0.07 -10.86 1.46
N LEU A 13 0.28 -11.80 0.58
CA LEU A 13 -0.46 -12.05 -0.67
C LEU A 13 -1.86 -12.63 -0.41
N ILE A 14 -2.03 -13.47 0.61
CA ILE A 14 -3.35 -13.99 1.00
C ILE A 14 -4.26 -12.86 1.46
N TYR A 15 -3.80 -11.98 2.35
CA TYR A 15 -4.61 -10.84 2.80
C TYR A 15 -4.91 -9.88 1.66
N GLN A 16 -3.94 -9.63 0.77
CA GLN A 16 -4.13 -8.84 -0.45
C GLN A 16 -5.21 -9.44 -1.36
N LEU A 17 -5.17 -10.76 -1.58
CA LEU A 17 -6.15 -11.47 -2.41
C LEU A 17 -7.54 -11.46 -1.77
N VAL A 18 -7.64 -11.73 -0.47
CA VAL A 18 -8.91 -11.70 0.26
C VAL A 18 -9.52 -10.31 0.22
N GLY A 19 -8.72 -9.25 0.43
CA GLY A 19 -9.17 -7.87 0.31
C GLY A 19 -9.68 -7.54 -1.09
N GLU A 20 -8.98 -7.98 -2.14
CA GLU A 20 -9.41 -7.82 -3.54
C GLU A 20 -10.73 -8.55 -3.83
N VAL A 21 -10.87 -9.78 -3.34
CA VAL A 21 -12.11 -10.56 -3.49
C VAL A 21 -13.27 -9.86 -2.79
N ILE A 22 -13.09 -9.38 -1.56
CA ILE A 22 -14.11 -8.64 -0.80
C ILE A 22 -14.51 -7.36 -1.55
N THR A 23 -13.54 -6.54 -1.97
CA THR A 23 -13.79 -5.31 -2.72
C THR A 23 -14.59 -5.59 -3.99
N ARG A 24 -14.24 -6.65 -4.75
CA ARG A 24 -14.95 -6.98 -5.99
C ARG A 24 -16.35 -7.54 -5.76
N LEU A 25 -16.53 -8.41 -4.76
CA LEU A 25 -17.83 -9.01 -4.45
C LEU A 25 -18.82 -7.97 -3.91
N LEU A 26 -18.37 -7.05 -3.06
CA LEU A 26 -19.19 -6.02 -2.45
C LEU A 26 -19.20 -4.70 -3.24
N GLN A 27 -18.48 -4.64 -4.36
CA GLN A 27 -18.34 -3.45 -5.23
C GLN A 27 -17.94 -2.18 -4.44
N LEU A 28 -17.00 -2.33 -3.51
CA LEU A 28 -16.60 -1.24 -2.63
C LEU A 28 -15.78 -0.19 -3.40
N PRO A 29 -15.97 1.12 -3.13
CA PRO A 29 -15.22 2.21 -3.76
C PRO A 29 -13.83 2.40 -3.13
N VAL A 30 -13.17 1.31 -2.72
CA VAL A 30 -11.81 1.33 -2.14
C VAL A 30 -10.97 0.21 -2.73
N PRO A 31 -9.66 0.43 -2.95
CA PRO A 31 -8.79 -0.62 -3.49
C PRO A 31 -8.73 -1.85 -2.58
N GLY A 32 -8.72 -3.06 -3.16
CA GLY A 32 -8.53 -4.32 -2.44
C GLY A 32 -7.34 -4.36 -1.46
N PRO A 33 -6.15 -3.81 -1.80
CA PRO A 33 -5.04 -3.72 -0.87
C PRO A 33 -5.36 -3.05 0.48
N VAL A 34 -6.22 -2.02 0.46
CA VAL A 34 -6.58 -1.27 1.68
C VAL A 34 -7.39 -2.15 2.63
N ILE A 35 -8.34 -2.92 2.08
CA ILE A 35 -9.11 -3.90 2.85
C ILE A 35 -8.20 -5.01 3.38
N GLY A 36 -7.30 -5.54 2.54
CA GLY A 36 -6.32 -6.55 2.95
C GLY A 36 -5.44 -6.08 4.12
N MET A 37 -5.00 -4.82 4.09
CA MET A 37 -4.23 -4.20 5.17
C MET A 37 -5.02 -4.11 6.47
N LEU A 38 -6.30 -3.72 6.42
CA LEU A 38 -7.16 -3.66 7.62
C LEU A 38 -7.36 -5.06 8.23
N LEU A 39 -7.60 -6.08 7.39
CA LEU A 39 -7.74 -7.46 7.84
C LEU A 39 -6.44 -8.00 8.47
N LEU A 40 -5.30 -7.70 7.85
CA LEU A 40 -4.00 -8.04 8.40
C LEU A 40 -3.77 -7.35 9.74
N PHE A 41 -4.09 -6.06 9.85
CA PHE A 41 -3.96 -5.29 11.09
C PHE A 41 -4.77 -5.91 12.24
N VAL A 42 -6.05 -6.25 12.00
CA VAL A 42 -6.88 -6.96 12.99
C VAL A 42 -6.23 -8.29 13.37
N SER A 43 -5.68 -9.01 12.41
CA SER A 43 -5.06 -10.32 12.65
C SER A 43 -3.76 -10.22 13.45
N LEU A 44 -2.95 -9.18 13.23
CA LEU A 44 -1.77 -8.86 14.02
C LEU A 44 -2.15 -8.47 15.45
N PHE A 45 -3.24 -7.72 15.64
CA PHE A 45 -3.75 -7.37 16.96
C PHE A 45 -4.15 -8.62 17.77
N LEU A 46 -4.71 -9.64 17.12
CA LEU A 46 -5.09 -10.90 17.75
C LEU A 46 -3.90 -11.88 17.93
N HIS A 47 -2.91 -11.85 17.03
CA HIS A 47 -1.84 -12.86 16.96
C HIS A 47 -0.45 -12.23 16.93
N ARG A 48 0.13 -12.03 18.12
CA ARG A 48 1.45 -11.39 18.29
C ARG A 48 2.63 -12.17 17.69
N ASN A 49 2.51 -13.50 17.56
CA ASN A 49 3.55 -14.33 16.90
C ASN A 49 3.61 -14.12 15.38
N LEU A 50 2.56 -13.57 14.78
CA LEU A 50 2.49 -13.34 13.34
C LEU A 50 3.41 -12.18 12.94
N GLU A 51 3.54 -11.17 13.80
CA GLU A 51 4.40 -9.99 13.63
C GLU A 51 5.86 -10.36 13.35
N GLN A 52 6.49 -11.20 14.20
CA GLN A 52 7.89 -11.61 14.04
C GLN A 52 8.16 -12.33 12.71
N ARG A 53 7.19 -13.09 12.21
CA ARG A 53 7.33 -13.82 10.94
C ARG A 53 7.12 -12.93 9.72
N LEU A 54 6.28 -11.91 9.84
CA LEU A 54 6.08 -10.93 8.77
C LEU A 54 7.20 -9.92 8.68
N ASP A 55 7.92 -9.66 9.76
CA ASP A 55 8.97 -8.64 9.80
C ASP A 55 10.06 -8.89 8.75
N SER A 56 10.54 -10.14 8.64
CA SER A 56 11.57 -10.50 7.66
C SER A 56 11.12 -10.24 6.21
N ALA A 57 9.88 -10.60 5.86
CA ALA A 57 9.32 -10.36 4.53
C ALA A 57 9.05 -8.86 4.26
N SER A 58 8.46 -8.17 5.24
CA SER A 58 8.10 -6.76 5.13
C SER A 58 9.34 -5.88 5.00
N THR A 59 10.34 -6.10 5.85
CA THR A 59 11.61 -5.36 5.81
C THR A 59 12.36 -5.61 4.50
N SER A 60 12.34 -6.83 3.98
CA SER A 60 12.94 -7.14 2.68
C SER A 60 12.22 -6.46 1.51
N LEU A 61 10.88 -6.44 1.50
CA LEU A 61 10.09 -5.71 0.51
C LEU A 61 10.31 -4.19 0.60
N LEU A 62 10.35 -3.64 1.81
CA LEU A 62 10.63 -2.22 2.06
C LEU A 62 12.02 -1.82 1.57
N ALA A 63 13.03 -2.66 1.75
CA ALA A 63 14.37 -2.42 1.22
C ALA A 63 14.40 -2.33 -0.32
N HIS A 64 13.44 -2.96 -0.99
CA HIS A 64 13.31 -2.97 -2.46
C HIS A 64 12.07 -2.21 -2.94
N LEU A 65 11.45 -1.35 -2.11
CA LEU A 65 10.19 -0.68 -2.44
C LEU A 65 10.29 0.16 -3.71
N SER A 66 11.47 0.71 -4.00
CA SER A 66 11.72 1.46 -5.24
C SER A 66 11.34 0.64 -6.47
N LEU A 67 11.63 -0.67 -6.49
CA LEU A 67 11.24 -1.56 -7.59
C LEU A 67 9.72 -1.73 -7.70
N LEU A 68 9.00 -1.72 -6.57
CA LEU A 68 7.54 -1.82 -6.54
C LEU A 68 6.86 -0.51 -6.97
N PHE A 69 7.53 0.63 -6.80
CA PHE A 69 7.04 1.93 -7.28
C PHE A 69 7.38 2.22 -8.74
N VAL A 70 8.34 1.53 -9.35
CA VAL A 70 8.67 1.70 -10.78
C VAL A 70 7.44 1.51 -11.68
N PRO A 71 6.64 0.42 -11.57
CA PRO A 71 5.43 0.25 -12.39
C PRO A 71 4.41 1.38 -12.20
N ALA A 72 4.22 1.84 -10.96
CA ALA A 72 3.32 2.95 -10.66
C ALA A 72 3.81 4.25 -11.31
N GLY A 73 5.12 4.54 -11.21
CA GLY A 73 5.73 5.71 -11.83
C GLY A 73 5.65 5.70 -13.36
N VAL A 74 5.92 4.56 -13.99
CA VAL A 74 5.78 4.41 -15.45
C VAL A 74 4.33 4.64 -15.89
N GLY A 75 3.35 4.13 -15.14
CA GLY A 75 1.93 4.38 -15.41
C GLY A 75 1.55 5.88 -15.37
N VAL A 76 2.14 6.64 -14.45
CA VAL A 76 1.94 8.09 -14.35
C VAL A 76 2.54 8.82 -15.56
N ILE A 77 3.73 8.41 -16.02
CA ILE A 77 4.40 9.02 -17.19
C ILE A 77 3.59 8.83 -18.49
N VAL A 78 2.81 7.75 -18.63
CA VAL A 78 1.90 7.57 -19.79
C VAL A 78 0.87 8.72 -19.89
N HIS A 79 0.54 9.35 -18.77
CA HIS A 79 -0.38 10.49 -18.70
C HIS A 79 0.32 11.83 -18.45
N PHE A 80 1.63 11.91 -18.72
CA PHE A 80 2.44 13.10 -18.46
C PHE A 80 1.90 14.38 -19.09
N GLY A 81 1.29 14.29 -20.29
CA GLY A 81 0.64 15.44 -20.94
C GLY A 81 -0.50 16.04 -20.10
N ARG A 82 -1.37 15.21 -19.50
CA ARG A 82 -2.47 15.67 -18.63
C ARG A 82 -1.95 16.26 -17.33
N ILE A 83 -0.88 15.68 -16.79
CA ILE A 83 -0.20 16.21 -15.60
C ILE A 83 0.38 17.59 -15.89
N GLY A 84 0.95 17.78 -17.08
CA GLY A 84 1.45 19.07 -17.56
C GLY A 84 0.35 20.13 -17.69
N GLU A 85 -0.87 19.77 -18.11
CA GLU A 85 -2.00 20.70 -18.17
C GLU A 85 -2.53 21.06 -16.76
N GLN A 86 -2.44 20.14 -15.80
CA GLN A 86 -2.99 20.29 -14.45
C GLN A 86 -1.91 20.50 -13.38
N TRP A 87 -0.71 20.91 -13.77
CA TRP A 87 0.44 21.04 -12.88
C TRP A 87 0.17 21.97 -11.69
N LEU A 88 -0.54 23.09 -11.93
CA LEU A 88 -0.83 24.08 -10.91
C LEU A 88 -1.85 23.57 -9.86
N PRO A 89 -3.02 23.01 -10.24
CA PRO A 89 -3.90 22.31 -9.30
C PRO A 89 -3.20 21.21 -8.50
N ILE A 90 -2.37 20.39 -9.15
CA ILE A 90 -1.64 19.29 -8.50
C ILE A 90 -0.67 19.83 -7.45
N LEU A 91 0.10 20.86 -7.80
CA LEU A 91 1.09 21.47 -6.90
C LEU A 91 0.41 22.13 -5.70
N LEU A 92 -0.70 22.84 -5.92
CA LEU A 92 -1.48 23.42 -4.83
C LEU A 92 -2.08 22.35 -3.91
N ALA A 93 -2.69 21.30 -4.48
CA ALA A 93 -3.24 20.19 -3.71
C ALA A 93 -2.16 19.50 -2.87
N LEU A 94 -0.95 19.31 -3.42
CA LEU A 94 0.18 18.71 -2.73
C LEU A 94 0.65 19.56 -1.55
N ILE A 95 0.92 20.85 -1.78
CA ILE A 95 1.43 21.75 -0.72
C ILE A 95 0.37 21.96 0.36
N LEU A 96 -0.85 22.35 -0.01
CA LEU A 96 -1.92 22.63 0.94
C LEU A 96 -2.34 21.37 1.68
N GLY A 97 -2.49 20.25 0.99
CA GLY A 97 -2.83 18.96 1.60
C GLY A 97 -1.77 18.50 2.60
N THR A 98 -0.49 18.65 2.26
CA THR A 98 0.61 18.31 3.17
C THR A 98 0.62 19.20 4.41
N LEU A 99 0.51 20.52 4.23
CA LEU A 99 0.48 21.48 5.35
C LEU A 99 -0.71 21.25 6.28
N LEU A 100 -1.91 21.04 5.71
CA LEU A 100 -3.11 20.74 6.48
C LEU A 100 -2.98 19.43 7.25
N THR A 101 -2.46 18.37 6.61
CA THR A 101 -2.25 17.08 7.28
C THR A 101 -1.28 17.22 8.44
N LEU A 102 -0.13 17.88 8.22
CA LEU A 102 0.85 18.14 9.28
C LEU A 102 0.23 18.94 10.42
N ALA A 103 -0.50 20.02 10.15
CA ALA A 103 -1.14 20.84 11.18
C ALA A 103 -2.24 20.10 11.95
N ALA A 104 -2.91 19.12 11.33
CA ALA A 104 -3.96 18.32 11.97
C ALA A 104 -3.42 17.16 12.81
N THR A 105 -2.24 16.62 12.45
CA THR A 105 -1.64 15.46 13.13
C THR A 105 -0.47 15.80 14.07
N ALA A 106 0.16 16.97 13.91
CA ALA A 106 1.24 17.45 14.79
C ALA A 106 0.69 18.11 16.06
#